data_AF-A0A922XLD0-F1
#
_entry.id   AF-A0A922XLD0-F1
#
_cell.length_a   1.000
_cell.length_b   1.000
_cell.length_c   1.000
_cell.angle_alpha   90.00
_cell.angle_beta   90.00
_cell.angle_gamma   90.00
#
_symmetry.space_group_name_H-M   'P 1'
#
loop_
_entity.id
_entity.type
_entity.pdbx_description
1 polymer ?
#
loop_
_entity_poly.entity_id
_entity_poly.type
_entity_poly.pdbx_seq_one_letter_code
_entity_poly.pdbx_strand_id
1 'polypeptide(L)'
;MFSDVSASGDFGYNTGPFEWSKDKTGSKPVAFGYFSSVWKKDNEGEWKVAIDMGMEMPGAEDKNPSLATSQKKTTPPTGRVAFAKAKQEFLQLDKDYINQLNMQSVSFLSAYFSDEARLHRTGHFPILTPKRISAFADSRDNYSFEHLGGDMASSGDMAYAYGRVNASDKADQKQVTLNYLRIWKKEGKNWKIVLDVIGG
;
A
#
# COMPACT_ATOMS: atom_id res chain seq x y z
N MET A 1 -6.88 4.06 12.72
CA MET A 1 -6.58 2.72 12.17
C MET A 1 -7.69 2.29 11.23
N PHE A 2 -7.30 1.71 10.09
CA PHE A 2 -8.17 1.16 9.07
C PHE A 2 -7.76 -0.29 8.78
N SER A 3 -8.74 -1.12 8.43
CA SER A 3 -8.53 -2.51 8.05
C SER A 3 -9.49 -2.90 6.92
N ASP A 4 -9.05 -3.79 6.04
CA ASP A 4 -9.88 -4.45 5.04
C ASP A 4 -9.45 -5.92 4.87
N VAL A 5 -10.37 -6.76 4.42
CA VAL A 5 -10.18 -8.20 4.29
C VAL A 5 -10.78 -8.70 2.97
N SER A 6 -10.11 -9.66 2.33
CA SER A 6 -10.59 -10.27 1.09
C SER A 6 -11.89 -11.03 1.30
N ALA A 7 -12.64 -11.26 0.21
CA ALA A 7 -13.86 -12.05 0.27
C ALA A 7 -13.62 -13.50 0.75
N SER A 8 -12.42 -14.06 0.54
CA SER A 8 -12.02 -15.38 1.05
C SER A 8 -11.65 -15.40 2.54
N GLY A 9 -11.40 -14.24 3.16
CA GLY A 9 -11.01 -14.18 4.58
C GLY A 9 -9.63 -14.80 4.88
N ASP A 10 -8.75 -14.89 3.88
CA ASP A 10 -7.38 -15.42 3.98
C ASP A 10 -6.29 -14.37 3.71
N PHE A 11 -6.71 -13.16 3.35
CA PHE A 11 -5.86 -12.01 3.08
C PHE A 11 -6.50 -10.77 3.71
N GLY A 12 -5.69 -9.91 4.31
CA GLY A 12 -6.16 -8.63 4.79
C GLY A 12 -5.01 -7.65 4.96
N TYR A 13 -5.35 -6.39 5.17
CA TYR A 13 -4.36 -5.39 5.53
C TYR A 13 -4.93 -4.42 6.55
N ASN A 14 -4.03 -3.83 7.32
CA ASN A 14 -4.37 -2.76 8.22
C ASN A 14 -3.30 -1.67 8.18
N THR A 15 -3.72 -0.47 8.55
CA THR A 15 -2.83 0.68 8.62
C THR A 15 -3.31 1.69 9.64
N GLY A 16 -2.38 2.34 10.33
CA GLY A 16 -2.72 3.26 11.40
C GLY A 16 -1.51 3.97 11.99
N PRO A 17 -1.75 4.99 12.82
CA PRO A 17 -0.68 5.64 13.54
C PRO A 17 -0.10 4.70 14.59
N PHE A 18 1.19 4.84 14.88
CA PHE A 18 1.83 4.29 16.06
C PHE A 18 2.63 5.39 16.77
N GLU A 19 2.82 5.20 18.07
CA GLU A 19 3.61 6.08 18.92
C GLU A 19 4.68 5.24 19.62
N TRP A 20 5.89 5.79 19.76
CA TRP A 20 6.97 5.14 20.47
C TRP A 20 7.44 5.99 21.65
N SER A 21 7.52 5.36 22.82
CA SER A 21 8.06 5.92 24.05
C SER A 21 9.29 5.13 24.50
N LYS A 22 10.26 5.82 25.13
CA LYS A 22 11.50 5.20 25.63
C LYS A 22 11.28 4.19 26.75
N ASP A 23 10.16 4.30 27.46
CA ASP A 23 9.76 3.42 28.54
C ASP A 23 8.26 3.14 28.47
N LYS A 24 7.84 2.06 29.15
CA LYS A 24 6.44 1.66 29.28
C LYS A 24 5.71 2.41 30.41
N THR A 25 6.36 3.35 31.08
CA THR A 25 5.89 3.97 32.34
C THR A 25 5.12 5.27 32.13
N GLY A 26 4.71 5.57 30.89
CA GLY A 26 3.88 6.74 30.57
C GLY A 26 4.67 8.00 30.21
N SER A 27 5.95 7.87 29.89
CA SER A 27 6.71 8.95 29.25
C SER A 27 6.05 9.38 27.93
N LYS A 28 6.06 10.70 27.67
CA LYS A 28 5.54 11.28 26.42
C LYS A 28 6.17 10.57 25.21
N PRO A 29 5.40 10.27 24.16
CA PRO A 29 5.94 9.73 22.92
C PRO A 29 7.08 10.61 22.39
N VAL A 30 8.15 9.97 21.94
CA VAL A 30 9.32 10.66 21.37
C VAL A 30 9.45 10.43 19.87
N ALA A 31 8.66 9.50 19.30
CA ALA A 31 8.53 9.30 17.87
C ALA A 31 7.08 8.91 17.52
N PHE A 32 6.66 9.34 16.34
CA PHE A 32 5.37 9.04 15.76
C PHE A 32 5.59 8.39 14.40
N GLY A 33 4.70 7.49 14.02
CA GLY A 33 4.76 6.89 12.72
C GLY A 33 3.43 6.38 12.24
N TYR A 34 3.45 5.82 11.04
CA TYR A 34 2.32 5.12 10.44
C TYR A 34 2.79 3.75 10.00
N PHE A 35 2.05 2.70 10.38
CA PHE A 35 2.34 1.34 9.95
C PHE A 35 1.36 0.93 8.84
N SER A 36 1.81 0.06 7.95
CA SER A 36 1.00 -0.62 6.95
C SER A 36 1.41 -2.09 6.94
N SER A 37 0.52 -2.97 7.41
CA SER A 37 0.79 -4.40 7.48
C SER A 37 -0.16 -5.18 6.58
N VAL A 38 0.38 -6.19 5.90
CA VAL A 38 -0.37 -7.17 5.12
C VAL A 38 -0.34 -8.50 5.86
N TRP A 39 -1.50 -9.13 5.96
CA TRP A 39 -1.73 -10.37 6.68
C TRP A 39 -2.21 -11.44 5.71
N LYS A 40 -1.73 -12.66 5.88
CA LYS A 40 -2.22 -13.83 5.15
C LYS A 40 -2.37 -15.03 6.08
N LYS A 41 -3.35 -15.88 5.79
CA LYS A 41 -3.42 -17.21 6.40
C LYS A 41 -2.41 -18.14 5.75
N ASP A 42 -1.73 -18.92 6.57
CA ASP A 42 -0.92 -20.05 6.10
C ASP A 42 -1.79 -21.30 5.83
N ASN A 43 -1.15 -22.42 5.55
CA ASN A 43 -1.83 -23.69 5.26
C ASN A 43 -2.56 -24.27 6.49
N GLU A 44 -2.22 -23.81 7.70
CA GLU A 44 -2.86 -24.21 8.97
C GLU A 44 -4.04 -23.28 9.29
N GLY A 45 -4.25 -22.23 8.49
CA GLY A 45 -5.31 -21.24 8.67
C GLY A 45 -4.94 -20.13 9.66
N GLU A 46 -3.68 -20.05 10.09
CA GLU A 46 -3.22 -19.05 11.04
C GLU A 46 -2.83 -17.76 10.33
N TRP A 47 -3.24 -16.61 10.86
CA TRP A 47 -2.80 -15.31 10.36
C TRP A 47 -1.33 -15.08 10.66
N LYS A 48 -0.53 -14.83 9.61
CA LYS A 48 0.86 -14.41 9.68
C LYS A 48 1.02 -13.06 8.98
N VAL A 49 1.99 -12.27 9.45
CA VAL A 49 2.40 -11.04 8.77
C VAL A 49 3.15 -11.42 7.50
N ALA A 50 2.65 -10.98 6.36
CA ALA A 50 3.30 -11.16 5.06
C ALA A 50 4.25 -9.99 4.75
N ILE A 51 3.84 -8.76 5.05
CA ILE A 51 4.64 -7.54 4.95
C ILE A 51 4.27 -6.64 6.12
N ASP A 52 5.26 -5.98 6.70
CA ASP A 52 5.05 -4.84 7.59
C ASP A 52 5.97 -3.69 7.17
N MET A 53 5.41 -2.49 7.12
CA MET A 53 6.12 -1.30 6.69
C MET A 53 5.74 -0.13 7.57
N GLY A 54 6.71 0.40 8.31
CA GLY A 54 6.57 1.63 9.07
C GLY A 54 7.07 2.84 8.28
N MET A 55 6.53 4.01 8.58
CA MET A 55 7.11 5.29 8.21
C MET A 55 7.06 6.25 9.38
N GLU A 56 8.07 7.11 9.47
CA GLU A 56 8.07 8.21 10.42
C GLU A 56 7.09 9.31 10.03
N MET A 57 6.49 9.91 11.05
CA MET A 57 5.51 10.97 10.93
C MET A 57 5.99 12.23 11.66
N PRO A 58 5.67 13.44 11.15
CA PRO A 58 6.13 14.69 11.75
C PRO A 58 5.53 14.95 13.14
N GLY A 59 4.48 14.22 13.53
CA GLY A 59 3.84 14.32 14.83
C GLY A 59 2.65 13.38 14.97
N ALA A 60 1.91 13.53 16.07
CA ALA A 60 0.67 12.82 16.31
C ALA A 60 -0.39 13.17 15.25
N GLU A 61 -1.20 12.18 14.86
CA GLU A 61 -2.32 12.41 13.97
C GLU A 61 -3.48 13.09 14.74
N ASP A 62 -3.86 14.29 14.33
CA ASP A 62 -4.90 15.08 15.01
C ASP A 62 -6.30 14.43 14.94
N LYS A 63 -6.58 13.68 13.87
CA LYS A 63 -7.87 13.04 13.62
C LYS A 63 -7.68 11.73 12.89
N ASN A 64 -8.22 10.66 13.45
CA ASN A 64 -8.36 9.38 12.75
C ASN A 64 -9.74 9.37 12.05
N PRO A 65 -9.82 9.61 10.72
CA PRO A 65 -11.11 9.62 10.04
C PRO A 65 -11.78 8.25 10.11
N SER A 66 -13.11 8.25 10.24
CA SER A 66 -13.90 7.04 10.03
C SER A 66 -13.79 6.64 8.57
N LEU A 67 -13.35 5.42 8.33
CA LEU A 67 -13.03 4.95 6.99
C LEU A 67 -13.80 3.67 6.71
N ALA A 68 -14.62 3.73 5.68
CA ALA A 68 -15.36 2.58 5.17
C ALA A 68 -14.63 2.04 3.94
N THR A 69 -14.81 0.75 3.70
CA THR A 69 -14.41 0.11 2.46
C THR A 69 -15.62 -0.51 1.77
N SER A 70 -15.61 -0.49 0.45
CA SER A 70 -16.67 -1.13 -0.33
C SER A 70 -16.34 -2.61 -0.57
N GLN A 71 -17.30 -3.50 -0.29
CA GLN A 71 -17.22 -4.88 -0.75
C GLN A 71 -17.97 -5.01 -2.07
N LYS A 72 -17.23 -4.96 -3.18
CA LYS A 72 -17.80 -5.24 -4.51
C LYS A 72 -17.72 -6.73 -4.77
N LYS A 73 -18.83 -7.35 -5.21
CA LYS A 73 -18.83 -8.76 -5.62
C LYS A 73 -17.88 -8.96 -6.80
N THR A 74 -17.04 -9.98 -6.71
CA THR A 74 -16.12 -10.42 -7.75
C THR A 74 -16.35 -11.91 -8.02
N THR A 75 -15.86 -12.39 -9.18
CA THR A 75 -15.87 -13.82 -9.49
C THR A 75 -14.51 -14.42 -9.14
N PRO A 76 -14.44 -15.34 -8.16
CA PRO A 76 -13.18 -15.96 -7.78
C PRO A 76 -12.61 -16.88 -8.86
N PRO A 77 -11.27 -16.99 -8.98
CA PRO A 77 -10.65 -18.03 -9.80
C PRO A 77 -10.90 -19.40 -9.18
N THR A 78 -11.40 -20.36 -9.98
CA THR A 78 -11.72 -21.71 -9.50
C THR A 78 -10.60 -22.70 -9.81
N GLY A 79 -10.00 -23.27 -8.76
CA GLY A 79 -8.97 -24.29 -8.87
C GLY A 79 -7.54 -23.75 -9.06
N ARG A 80 -6.55 -24.61 -8.84
CA ARG A 80 -5.12 -24.24 -8.75
C ARG A 80 -4.57 -23.58 -10.01
N VAL A 81 -4.96 -24.06 -11.19
CA VAL A 81 -4.46 -23.54 -12.48
C VAL A 81 -5.00 -22.14 -12.75
N ALA A 82 -6.31 -21.93 -12.54
CA ALA A 82 -6.93 -20.61 -12.72
C ALA A 82 -6.37 -19.59 -11.73
N PHE A 83 -6.16 -20.01 -10.47
CA PHE A 83 -5.54 -19.16 -9.45
C PHE A 83 -4.10 -18.76 -9.83
N ALA A 84 -3.27 -19.73 -10.24
CA ALA A 84 -1.90 -19.47 -10.64
C ALA A 84 -1.81 -18.49 -11.82
N LYS A 85 -2.68 -18.66 -12.82
CA LYS A 85 -2.81 -17.73 -13.95
C LYS A 85 -3.23 -16.33 -13.49
N ALA A 86 -4.27 -16.22 -12.66
CA ALA A 86 -4.74 -14.94 -12.15
C ALA A 86 -3.66 -14.20 -11.31
N LYS A 87 -2.85 -14.94 -10.54
CA LYS A 87 -1.71 -14.37 -9.81
C LYS A 87 -0.63 -13.84 -10.77
N GLN A 88 -0.30 -14.58 -11.83
CA GLN A 88 0.65 -14.12 -12.84
C GLN A 88 0.16 -12.86 -13.57
N GLU A 89 -1.12 -12.82 -13.94
CA GLU A 89 -1.76 -11.64 -14.55
C GLU A 89 -1.71 -10.42 -13.62
N PHE A 90 -1.96 -10.62 -12.32
CA PHE A 90 -1.82 -9.55 -11.32
C PHE A 90 -0.37 -9.03 -11.23
N LEU A 91 0.62 -9.91 -11.12
CA LEU A 91 2.02 -9.49 -11.05
C LEU A 91 2.47 -8.75 -12.31
N GLN A 92 1.95 -9.15 -13.47
CA GLN A 92 2.20 -8.42 -14.73
C GLN A 92 1.53 -7.04 -14.71
N LEU A 93 0.30 -6.93 -14.21
CA LEU A 93 -0.38 -5.64 -14.07
C LEU A 93 0.38 -4.63 -13.21
N ASP A 94 0.96 -5.06 -12.08
CA ASP A 94 1.77 -4.16 -11.25
C ASP A 94 3.09 -3.75 -11.94
N LYS A 95 3.74 -4.68 -12.67
CA LYS A 95 4.92 -4.38 -13.50
C LYS A 95 4.60 -3.39 -14.61
N ASP A 96 3.48 -3.54 -15.28
CA ASP A 96 3.04 -2.63 -16.35
C ASP A 96 2.73 -1.23 -15.80
N TYR A 97 2.15 -1.14 -14.60
CA TYR A 97 1.96 0.13 -13.90
C TYR A 97 3.31 0.77 -13.53
N ILE A 98 4.26 0.00 -12.98
CA ILE A 98 5.62 0.46 -12.66
C ILE A 98 6.36 0.95 -13.90
N ASN A 99 6.24 0.26 -15.03
CA ASN A 99 6.85 0.71 -16.29
C ASN A 99 6.34 2.11 -16.68
N GLN A 100 5.04 2.37 -16.53
CA GLN A 100 4.47 3.70 -16.80
C GLN A 100 4.96 4.76 -15.80
N LEU A 101 5.14 4.41 -14.52
CA LEU A 101 5.74 5.30 -13.53
C LEU A 101 7.17 5.66 -13.90
N ASN A 102 7.99 4.66 -14.26
CA ASN A 102 9.39 4.84 -14.62
C ASN A 102 9.57 5.64 -15.91
N MET A 103 8.70 5.44 -16.91
CA MET A 103 8.72 6.23 -18.15
C MET A 103 8.43 7.72 -17.91
N GLN A 104 7.63 8.04 -16.90
CA GLN A 104 7.25 9.41 -16.55
C GLN A 104 8.07 9.97 -15.38
N SER A 105 8.89 9.14 -14.74
CA SER A 105 9.64 9.44 -13.51
C SER A 105 8.76 10.00 -12.37
N VAL A 106 7.53 9.51 -12.23
CA VAL A 106 6.52 9.98 -11.25
C VAL A 106 6.27 8.94 -10.15
N SER A 107 5.80 9.39 -8.98
CA SER A 107 5.58 8.51 -7.82
C SER A 107 4.26 7.74 -7.83
N PHE A 108 3.26 8.17 -8.62
CA PHE A 108 1.99 7.48 -8.83
C PHE A 108 1.24 8.01 -10.06
N LEU A 109 0.26 7.26 -10.57
CA LEU A 109 -0.74 7.72 -11.54
C LEU A 109 -2.13 7.59 -10.93
N SER A 110 -2.76 8.71 -10.60
CA SER A 110 -4.03 8.76 -9.86
C SER A 110 -5.20 8.05 -10.56
N ALA A 111 -5.15 7.86 -11.88
CA ALA A 111 -6.17 7.13 -12.64
C ALA A 111 -6.31 5.64 -12.21
N TYR A 112 -5.26 5.07 -11.61
CA TYR A 112 -5.27 3.70 -11.09
C TYR A 112 -5.87 3.60 -9.69
N PHE A 113 -6.10 4.71 -9.01
CA PHE A 113 -6.55 4.72 -7.63
C PHE A 113 -8.07 4.52 -7.55
N SER A 114 -8.47 3.87 -6.47
CA SER A 114 -9.85 3.78 -6.02
C SER A 114 -10.32 5.10 -5.39
N ASP A 115 -11.63 5.29 -5.30
CA ASP A 115 -12.23 6.32 -4.46
C ASP A 115 -11.92 6.12 -2.96
N GLU A 116 -11.63 4.87 -2.55
CA GLU A 116 -11.26 4.53 -1.15
C GLU A 116 -9.74 4.53 -0.90
N ALA A 117 -8.96 5.00 -1.88
CA ALA A 117 -7.51 4.86 -1.84
C ALA A 117 -6.82 5.72 -0.78
N ARG A 118 -5.67 5.22 -0.35
CA ARG A 118 -4.79 5.84 0.63
C ARG A 118 -3.40 6.00 0.05
N LEU A 119 -2.90 7.22 0.00
CA LEU A 119 -1.53 7.52 -0.41
C LEU A 119 -0.71 7.86 0.82
N HIS A 120 0.33 7.07 1.10
CA HIS A 120 1.24 7.32 2.21
C HIS A 120 2.65 7.64 1.68
N ARG A 121 3.23 8.74 2.15
CA ARG A 121 4.54 9.27 1.75
C ARG A 121 5.25 9.83 2.98
N THR A 122 6.57 9.67 3.04
CA THR A 122 7.40 10.20 4.14
C THR A 122 7.08 11.66 4.42
N GLY A 123 6.90 12.02 5.69
CA GLY A 123 6.68 13.40 6.12
C GLY A 123 5.25 13.94 5.91
N HIS A 124 4.32 13.12 5.40
CA HIS A 124 2.94 13.52 5.17
C HIS A 124 1.96 12.58 5.88
N PHE A 125 0.92 13.16 6.51
CA PHE A 125 -0.22 12.36 6.97
C PHE A 125 -0.91 11.66 5.80
N PRO A 126 -1.52 10.48 6.01
CA PRO A 126 -2.22 9.76 4.97
C PRO A 126 -3.16 10.65 4.16
N ILE A 127 -3.07 10.52 2.84
CA ILE A 127 -3.90 11.30 1.90
C ILE A 127 -5.02 10.37 1.42
N LEU A 128 -6.26 10.73 1.75
CA LEU A 128 -7.38 9.77 1.81
C LEU A 128 -8.52 10.06 0.83
N THR A 129 -8.38 11.05 -0.05
CA THR A 129 -9.44 11.42 -0.99
C THR A 129 -8.87 11.53 -2.39
N PRO A 130 -9.59 11.10 -3.44
CA PRO A 130 -9.12 11.21 -4.83
C PRO A 130 -8.66 12.60 -5.21
N LYS A 131 -9.41 13.64 -4.80
CA LYS A 131 -9.06 15.04 -5.06
C LYS A 131 -7.73 15.45 -4.42
N ARG A 132 -7.46 15.01 -3.18
CA ARG A 132 -6.19 15.31 -2.51
C ARG A 132 -5.03 14.49 -3.06
N ILE A 133 -5.29 13.23 -3.42
CA ILE A 133 -4.29 12.35 -4.04
C ILE A 133 -3.87 12.92 -5.40
N SER A 134 -4.83 13.30 -6.25
CA SER A 134 -4.51 13.85 -7.58
C SER A 134 -3.78 15.20 -7.52
N ALA A 135 -4.01 15.98 -6.46
CA ALA A 135 -3.34 17.26 -6.24
C ALA A 135 -2.05 17.14 -5.41
N PHE A 136 -1.67 15.93 -4.97
CA PHE A 136 -0.49 15.76 -4.13
C PHE A 136 0.79 15.96 -4.94
N ALA A 137 1.66 16.82 -4.42
CA ALA A 137 2.98 17.06 -4.96
C ALA A 137 4.03 16.47 -4.01
N ASP A 138 4.77 15.48 -4.50
CA ASP A 138 5.78 14.80 -3.71
C ASP A 138 6.98 15.73 -3.42
N SER A 139 7.60 15.57 -2.25
CA SER A 139 8.81 16.30 -1.86
C SER A 139 10.06 15.81 -2.62
N ARG A 140 9.91 14.70 -3.35
CA ARG A 140 10.92 14.07 -4.19
C ARG A 140 10.52 14.07 -5.66
N ASP A 141 11.48 13.77 -6.52
CA ASP A 141 11.29 13.55 -7.95
C ASP A 141 12.22 12.43 -8.46
N ASN A 142 12.29 12.27 -9.79
CA ASN A 142 13.16 11.31 -10.46
C ASN A 142 12.94 9.86 -9.98
N TYR A 143 11.68 9.47 -9.89
CA TYR A 143 11.29 8.17 -9.37
C TYR A 143 11.66 7.03 -10.34
N SER A 144 12.22 5.96 -9.80
CA SER A 144 12.47 4.70 -10.51
C SER A 144 12.17 3.50 -9.60
N PHE A 145 11.26 2.66 -10.04
CA PHE A 145 10.72 1.53 -9.29
C PHE A 145 11.26 0.20 -9.82
N GLU A 146 11.51 -0.72 -8.90
CA GLU A 146 11.87 -2.11 -9.16
C GLU A 146 10.85 -3.02 -8.47
N HIS A 147 10.15 -3.86 -9.25
CA HIS A 147 9.23 -4.86 -8.70
C HIS A 147 10.00 -6.06 -8.15
N LEU A 148 9.79 -6.39 -6.87
CA LEU A 148 10.44 -7.55 -6.23
C LEU A 148 9.49 -8.73 -6.06
N GLY A 149 8.21 -8.48 -5.79
CA GLY A 149 7.25 -9.56 -5.65
C GLY A 149 5.86 -9.11 -5.22
N GLY A 150 5.03 -10.10 -4.92
CA GLY A 150 3.65 -9.89 -4.52
C GLY A 150 2.88 -11.19 -4.39
N ASP A 151 1.70 -11.10 -3.80
CA ASP A 151 0.79 -12.22 -3.69
C ASP A 151 -0.67 -11.77 -3.70
N MET A 152 -1.58 -12.73 -3.81
CA MET A 152 -3.01 -12.51 -4.01
C MET A 152 -3.83 -13.33 -2.99
N ALA A 153 -5.01 -12.83 -2.65
CA ALA A 153 -6.04 -13.57 -1.91
C ALA A 153 -6.59 -14.74 -2.74
N SER A 154 -7.01 -15.85 -2.13
CA SER A 154 -7.59 -16.97 -2.90
C SER A 154 -8.87 -16.61 -3.66
N SER A 155 -9.63 -15.62 -3.18
CA SER A 155 -10.76 -15.01 -3.91
C SER A 155 -10.35 -14.23 -5.15
N GLY A 156 -9.07 -13.89 -5.32
CA GLY A 156 -8.55 -13.16 -6.47
C GLY A 156 -9.10 -11.73 -6.61
N ASP A 157 -9.61 -11.15 -5.53
CA ASP A 157 -10.21 -9.82 -5.45
C ASP A 157 -9.31 -8.78 -4.77
N MET A 158 -8.28 -9.24 -4.03
CA MET A 158 -7.27 -8.42 -3.40
C MET A 158 -5.89 -9.00 -3.63
N ALA A 159 -4.91 -8.12 -3.78
CA ALA A 159 -3.52 -8.50 -3.97
C ALA A 159 -2.59 -7.39 -3.47
N TYR A 160 -1.34 -7.74 -3.19
CA TYR A 160 -0.29 -6.77 -2.88
C TYR A 160 0.94 -7.00 -3.73
N ALA A 161 1.66 -5.92 -4.00
CA ALA A 161 2.97 -5.93 -4.62
C ALA A 161 3.92 -5.05 -3.81
N TYR A 162 5.21 -5.37 -3.87
CA TYR A 162 6.24 -4.64 -3.15
C TYR A 162 7.56 -4.65 -3.92
N GLY A 163 8.41 -3.70 -3.58
CA GLY A 163 9.73 -3.59 -4.16
C GLY A 163 10.47 -2.34 -3.72
N ARG A 164 11.42 -1.92 -4.55
CA ARG A 164 12.31 -0.78 -4.28
C ARG A 164 11.92 0.42 -5.11
N VAL A 165 12.24 1.60 -4.58
CA VAL A 165 12.07 2.90 -5.24
C VAL A 165 13.33 3.71 -5.04
N ASN A 166 13.94 4.16 -6.12
CA ASN A 166 14.95 5.21 -6.06
C ASN A 166 14.28 6.54 -6.40
N ALA A 167 14.62 7.60 -5.68
CA ALA A 167 14.12 8.96 -5.92
C ALA A 167 15.19 9.98 -5.50
N SER A 168 14.98 11.25 -5.85
CA SER A 168 15.84 12.36 -5.42
C SER A 168 15.04 13.36 -4.59
N ASP A 169 15.59 13.81 -3.46
CA ASP A 169 14.99 14.87 -2.66
C ASP A 169 15.07 16.20 -3.43
N LYS A 170 13.94 16.89 -3.60
CA LYS A 170 13.92 18.15 -4.40
C LYS A 170 14.77 19.25 -3.77
N ALA A 171 14.91 19.24 -2.45
CA ALA A 171 15.58 20.28 -1.68
C ALA A 171 17.09 20.33 -1.92
N ASP A 172 17.74 19.17 -2.01
CA ASP A 172 19.20 19.05 -2.08
C ASP A 172 19.70 18.09 -3.20
N GLN A 173 18.78 17.53 -3.98
CA GLN A 173 19.04 16.57 -5.07
C GLN A 173 19.70 15.27 -4.59
N LYS A 174 19.64 14.98 -3.29
CA LYS A 174 20.20 13.75 -2.73
C LYS A 174 19.37 12.56 -3.19
N GLN A 175 20.06 11.53 -3.69
CA GLN A 175 19.42 10.27 -4.02
C GLN A 175 19.11 9.46 -2.75
N VAL A 176 17.92 8.88 -2.74
CA VAL A 176 17.44 7.99 -1.67
C VAL A 176 16.90 6.71 -2.27
N THR A 177 17.14 5.59 -1.58
CA THR A 177 16.53 4.29 -1.87
C THR A 177 15.50 4.00 -0.79
N LEU A 178 14.26 3.78 -1.21
CA LEU A 178 13.09 3.52 -0.40
C LEU A 178 12.47 2.18 -0.82
N ASN A 179 11.47 1.73 -0.08
CA ASN A 179 10.62 0.62 -0.45
C ASN A 179 9.22 1.13 -0.84
N TYR A 180 8.52 0.36 -1.66
CA TYR A 180 7.08 0.52 -1.83
C TYR A 180 6.32 -0.72 -1.41
N LEU A 181 5.12 -0.49 -0.88
CA LEU A 181 4.07 -1.49 -0.70
C LEU A 181 2.81 -0.95 -1.35
N ARG A 182 2.18 -1.75 -2.21
CA ARG A 182 0.96 -1.39 -2.90
C ARG A 182 -0.07 -2.49 -2.74
N ILE A 183 -1.31 -2.11 -2.42
CA ILE A 183 -2.45 -3.01 -2.33
C ILE A 183 -3.44 -2.66 -3.41
N TRP A 184 -3.80 -3.68 -4.17
CA TRP A 184 -4.74 -3.65 -5.26
C TRP A 184 -6.01 -4.38 -4.86
N LYS A 185 -7.15 -3.84 -5.27
CA LYS A 185 -8.47 -4.44 -5.06
C LYS A 185 -9.26 -4.40 -6.37
N LYS A 186 -10.01 -5.46 -6.65
CA LYS A 186 -10.91 -5.51 -7.79
C LYS A 186 -12.17 -4.71 -7.52
N GLU A 187 -12.47 -3.81 -8.44
CA GLU A 187 -13.73 -3.09 -8.52
C GLU A 187 -14.45 -3.49 -9.81
N GLY A 188 -15.37 -4.47 -9.68
CA GLY A 188 -15.95 -5.13 -10.84
C GLY A 188 -14.87 -5.95 -11.57
N LYS A 189 -14.53 -5.55 -12.80
CA LYS A 189 -13.47 -6.19 -13.61
C LYS A 189 -12.12 -5.50 -13.52
N ASN A 190 -12.05 -4.31 -12.93
CA ASN A 190 -10.85 -3.47 -12.95
C ASN A 190 -10.09 -3.61 -11.63
N TRP A 191 -8.77 -3.66 -11.70
CA TRP A 191 -7.93 -3.50 -10.52
C TRP A 191 -7.75 -2.02 -10.21
N LYS A 192 -7.91 -1.67 -8.92
CA LYS A 192 -7.72 -0.33 -8.39
C LYS A 192 -6.78 -0.37 -7.20
N ILE A 193 -5.93 0.64 -7.07
CA ILE A 193 -5.04 0.81 -5.93
C ILE A 193 -5.87 1.35 -4.76
N VAL A 194 -5.82 0.66 -3.62
CA VAL A 194 -6.51 1.06 -2.39
C VAL A 194 -5.53 1.51 -1.30
N LEU A 195 -4.27 1.10 -1.38
CA LEU A 195 -3.19 1.60 -0.55
C LEU A 195 -1.89 1.66 -1.38
N ASP A 196 -1.20 2.79 -1.34
CA ASP A 196 0.11 2.97 -1.97
C ASP A 196 1.06 3.67 -1.00
N VAL A 197 2.06 2.94 -0.56
CA VAL A 197 3.01 3.34 0.48
C VAL A 197 4.38 3.44 -0.16
N ILE A 198 5.06 4.57 -0.01
CA ILE A 198 6.49 4.72 -0.32
C ILE A 198 7.18 5.27 0.93
N GLY A 199 8.20 4.56 1.38
CA GLY A 199 8.92 4.88 2.60
C GLY A 199 10.04 3.89 2.88
N GLY A 200 10.87 4.19 3.87
CA GLY A 200 12.06 3.43 4.24
C GLY A 200 12.87 4.22 5.23
#